data_AF-W7L708-F1
#
_entry.id   AF-W7L708-F1
#
_cell.length_a   1.000
_cell.length_b   1.000
_cell.length_c   1.000
_cell.angle_alpha   90.00
_cell.angle_beta   90.00
_cell.angle_gamma   90.00
#
_symmetry.space_group_name_H-M   'P 1'
#
loop_
_entity.id
_entity.type
_entity.pdbx_description
1 polymer ?
#
loop_
_entity_poly.entity_id
_entity_poly.type
_entity_poly.pdbx_seq_one_letter_code
_entity_poly.pdbx_strand_id
1 'polypeptide(L)'
;MEQYTGFFITLLLIIIIVVSSKYIVWWVKCVIVAYYIVVSYYFITVKNRIDKEFEGISPVPDAYWDQNSGWVDTITNYLFLPLAAILVFIYVKWFTKTQSRKAKILILISLIPSALLFMFFLILFSFAYGYRP
;
A
#
# COMPACT_ATOMS: atom_id res chain seq x y z
N MET A 1 1.02 -17.27 8.57
CA MET A 1 0.54 -16.62 7.33
C MET A 1 -0.68 -15.75 7.57
N GLU A 2 -1.63 -16.17 8.42
CA GLU A 2 -2.86 -15.39 8.71
C GLU A 2 -2.57 -13.94 9.11
N GLN A 3 -1.58 -13.71 9.99
CA GLN A 3 -1.14 -12.38 10.43
C GLN A 3 -0.84 -11.42 9.26
N TYR A 4 -0.26 -11.89 8.16
CA TYR A 4 0.20 -11.03 7.05
C TYR A 4 -0.73 -11.05 5.84
N THR A 5 -1.93 -11.63 5.96
CA THR A 5 -2.86 -11.79 4.84
C THR A 5 -3.25 -10.45 4.22
N GLY A 6 -3.66 -9.48 5.03
CA GLY A 6 -4.03 -8.14 4.55
C GLY A 6 -2.87 -7.44 3.84
N PHE A 7 -1.66 -7.56 4.38
CA PHE A 7 -0.45 -7.02 3.76
C PHE A 7 -0.16 -7.64 2.39
N PHE A 8 -0.21 -8.98 2.27
CA PHE A 8 0.02 -9.65 0.98
C PHE A 8 -1.07 -9.32 -0.06
N ILE A 9 -2.31 -9.15 0.37
CA ILE A 9 -3.39 -8.69 -0.52
C ILE A 9 -3.07 -7.28 -1.06
N THR A 10 -2.68 -6.35 -0.19
CA THR A 10 -2.28 -5.00 -0.61
C THR A 10 -1.11 -5.03 -1.59
N LEU A 11 -0.07 -5.82 -1.31
CA LEU A 11 1.06 -5.99 -2.22
C LEU A 11 0.62 -6.57 -3.57
N LEU A 12 -0.20 -7.61 -3.58
CA LEU A 12 -0.67 -8.25 -4.80
C LEU A 12 -1.41 -7.23 -5.69
N LEU A 13 -2.29 -6.41 -5.10
CA LEU A 13 -3.00 -5.35 -5.81
C LEU A 13 -2.03 -4.32 -6.41
N ILE A 14 -1.04 -3.87 -5.65
CA ILE A 14 0.00 -2.96 -6.12
C ILE A 14 0.74 -3.57 -7.33
N ILE A 15 1.17 -4.83 -7.22
CA ILE A 15 1.90 -5.51 -8.30
C ILE A 15 1.01 -5.66 -9.53
N ILE A 16 -0.27 -6.02 -9.37
CA ILE A 16 -1.22 -6.12 -10.50
C ILE A 16 -1.35 -4.76 -11.21
N ILE A 17 -1.51 -3.65 -10.47
CA ILE A 17 -1.61 -2.30 -11.05
C ILE A 17 -0.35 -1.96 -11.85
N VAL A 18 0.84 -2.22 -11.29
CA VAL A 18 2.13 -1.90 -11.91
C VAL A 18 2.38 -2.76 -13.15
N VAL A 19 2.19 -4.08 -13.04
CA VAL A 19 2.44 -5.04 -14.12
C VAL A 19 1.45 -4.86 -15.27
N SER A 20 0.17 -4.62 -14.97
CA SER A 20 -0.88 -4.42 -15.98
C SER A 20 -0.80 -3.05 -16.66
N SER A 21 -0.10 -2.08 -16.07
CA SER A 21 0.06 -0.77 -16.70
C SER A 21 0.94 -0.84 -17.94
N LYS A 22 0.37 -0.48 -19.10
CA LYS A 22 1.11 -0.35 -20.36
C LYS A 22 1.98 0.91 -20.46
N TYR A 23 1.83 1.86 -19.53
CA TYR A 23 2.54 3.14 -19.56
C TYR A 23 3.86 3.12 -18.80
N ILE A 24 4.08 2.07 -18.01
CA ILE A 24 5.32 1.85 -17.26
C ILE A 24 6.18 0.91 -18.10
N VAL A 25 7.40 1.31 -18.42
CA VAL A 25 8.35 0.47 -19.14
C VAL A 25 8.88 -0.65 -18.24
N TRP A 26 9.26 -1.77 -18.83
CA TRP A 26 9.61 -3.01 -18.11
C TRP A 26 10.65 -2.80 -16.99
N TRP A 27 11.74 -2.08 -17.25
CA TRP A 27 12.79 -1.86 -16.26
C TRP A 27 12.31 -1.03 -15.06
N VAL A 28 11.41 -0.06 -15.27
CA VAL A 28 10.77 0.69 -14.18
C VAL A 28 9.86 -0.21 -13.36
N LYS A 29 9.15 -1.15 -14.00
CA LYS A 29 8.36 -2.16 -13.25
C LYS A 29 9.25 -2.98 -12.32
N CYS A 30 10.42 -3.42 -12.79
CA CYS A 30 11.37 -4.15 -11.95
C CYS A 30 11.83 -3.34 -10.74
N VAL A 31 12.16 -2.06 -10.94
CA VAL A 31 12.57 -1.17 -9.85
C VAL A 31 11.44 -1.00 -8.82
N ILE A 32 10.20 -0.81 -9.29
CA ILE A 32 9.03 -0.69 -8.40
C ILE A 32 8.81 -2.01 -7.62
N VAL A 33 8.87 -3.16 -8.30
CA VAL A 33 8.73 -4.47 -7.65
C VAL A 33 9.82 -4.68 -6.61
N ALA A 34 11.08 -4.39 -6.94
CA ALA A 34 12.20 -4.48 -6.01
C ALA A 34 12.01 -3.57 -4.78
N TYR A 35 11.53 -2.34 -5.00
CA TYR A 35 11.18 -1.43 -3.91
C TYR A 35 10.16 -2.05 -2.95
N TYR A 36 9.06 -2.61 -3.47
CA TYR A 36 8.03 -3.23 -2.62
C TYR A 36 8.52 -4.50 -1.94
N ILE A 37 9.42 -5.28 -2.55
CA ILE A 37 10.09 -6.41 -1.89
C ILE A 37 10.88 -5.93 -0.67
N VAL A 38 11.66 -4.84 -0.81
CA VAL A 38 12.44 -4.26 0.29
C VAL A 38 11.52 -3.76 1.41
N VAL A 39 10.46 -3.01 1.08
CA VAL A 39 9.47 -2.55 2.07
C VAL A 39 8.84 -3.75 2.80
N SER A 40 8.54 -4.83 2.08
CA SER A 40 7.98 -6.06 2.66
C SER A 40 8.92 -6.73 3.63
N TYR A 41 10.20 -6.83 3.28
CA TYR A 41 11.22 -7.37 4.15
C TYR A 41 11.30 -6.59 5.47
N TYR A 42 11.33 -5.26 5.41
CA TYR A 42 11.38 -4.42 6.61
C TYR A 42 10.11 -4.53 7.44
N PHE A 43 8.93 -4.48 6.83
CA PHE A 43 7.66 -4.59 7.54
C PHE A 43 7.60 -5.88 8.37
N ILE A 44 7.87 -7.03 7.74
CA ILE A 44 7.81 -8.33 8.40
C ILE A 44 8.88 -8.45 9.49
N THR A 45 10.12 -8.05 9.18
CA THR A 45 11.25 -8.18 10.13
C THR A 45 11.02 -7.35 11.39
N VAL A 46 10.62 -6.09 11.24
CA VAL A 46 10.40 -5.20 12.39
C VAL A 46 9.15 -5.60 13.15
N LYS A 47 8.06 -6.00 12.47
CA LYS A 47 6.84 -6.47 13.14
C LYS A 47 7.13 -7.69 14.01
N ASN A 48 7.81 -8.69 13.46
CA ASN A 48 8.21 -9.89 14.21
C ASN A 48 9.14 -9.55 15.39
N ARG A 49 10.02 -8.56 15.24
CA ARG A 49 10.89 -8.10 16.34
C ARG A 49 10.09 -7.50 17.48
N ILE A 50 9.15 -6.60 17.17
CA ILE A 50 8.27 -5.97 18.16
C ILE A 50 7.41 -7.05 18.85
N ASP A 51 6.79 -7.94 18.07
CA ASP A 51 5.94 -9.01 18.62
C ASP A 51 6.71 -9.94 19.56
N LYS A 52 7.97 -10.26 19.22
CA LYS A 52 8.85 -11.09 20.05
C LYS A 52 9.30 -10.38 21.34
N GLU A 53 9.51 -9.07 21.29
CA GLU A 53 9.93 -8.27 22.45
C GLU A 53 8.89 -8.26 23.56
N PHE A 54 7.61 -8.32 23.20
CA PHE A 54 6.47 -8.32 24.12
C PHE A 54 5.77 -9.67 24.23
N GLU A 55 6.41 -10.75 23.77
CA GLU A 55 5.86 -12.09 23.79
C GLU A 55 5.64 -12.58 25.23
N GLY A 56 4.46 -13.13 25.51
CA GLY A 56 4.11 -13.67 26.83
C GLY A 56 3.74 -12.61 27.88
N ILE A 57 3.71 -11.32 27.53
CA ILE A 57 3.27 -10.24 28.43
C ILE A 57 1.78 -10.00 28.24
N SER A 58 0.99 -10.24 29.30
CA SER A 58 -0.46 -9.99 29.31
C SER A 58 -0.85 -9.18 30.55
N PRO A 59 -1.61 -8.07 30.40
CA PRO A 59 -2.12 -7.51 29.15
C PRO A 59 -1.01 -6.90 28.27
N VAL A 60 -1.28 -6.74 26.97
CA VAL A 60 -0.35 -6.09 26.02
C VAL A 60 -0.08 -4.66 26.50
N PRO A 61 1.18 -4.30 26.80
CA PRO A 61 1.49 -3.02 27.42
C PRO A 61 1.40 -1.86 26.43
N ASP A 62 1.17 -0.65 26.95
CA ASP A 62 1.10 0.59 26.16
C ASP A 62 2.34 0.82 25.29
N ALA A 63 3.52 0.44 25.80
CA ALA A 63 4.79 0.54 25.07
C ALA A 63 4.78 -0.27 23.75
N TYR A 64 4.10 -1.42 23.72
CA TYR A 64 3.94 -2.19 22.48
C TYR A 64 3.14 -1.39 21.46
N TRP A 65 2.01 -0.81 21.88
CA TRP A 65 1.12 -0.07 20.99
C TRP A 65 1.79 1.19 20.45
N ASP A 66 2.50 1.94 21.28
CA ASP A 66 3.21 3.13 20.83
C ASP A 66 4.26 2.80 19.77
N GLN A 67 5.02 1.70 19.97
CA GLN A 67 6.03 1.26 19.03
C GLN A 67 5.41 0.67 17.74
N ASN A 68 4.40 -0.17 17.88
CA ASN A 68 3.75 -0.85 16.76
C ASN A 68 2.94 0.14 15.90
N SER A 69 2.12 1.00 16.50
CA SER A 69 1.34 2.01 15.77
C SER A 69 2.25 3.00 15.05
N GLY A 70 3.33 3.48 15.70
CA GLY A 70 4.31 4.37 15.07
C GLY A 70 5.04 3.70 13.89
N TRP A 71 5.40 2.42 14.04
CA TRP A 71 5.99 1.65 12.94
C TRP A 71 5.02 1.45 11.78
N VAL A 72 3.76 1.12 12.08
CA VAL A 72 2.72 0.90 11.06
C VAL A 72 2.41 2.19 10.31
N ASP A 73 2.30 3.33 10.98
CA ASP A 73 2.13 4.63 10.31
C ASP A 73 3.26 4.92 9.32
N THR A 74 4.50 4.65 9.75
CA THR A 74 5.68 4.77 8.89
C THR A 74 5.59 3.87 7.65
N ILE A 75 5.27 2.59 7.84
CA ILE A 75 5.15 1.62 6.73
C ILE A 75 3.96 1.92 5.82
N THR A 76 2.84 2.40 6.36
CA THR A 76 1.69 2.86 5.58
C THR A 76 2.14 3.93 4.59
N ASN A 77 2.93 4.91 5.02
CA ASN A 77 3.45 5.93 4.11
C ASN A 77 4.38 5.34 3.03
N TYR A 78 5.29 4.43 3.39
CA TYR A 78 6.17 3.77 2.42
C TYR A 78 5.44 2.86 1.42
N LEU A 79 4.26 2.33 1.79
CA LEU A 79 3.43 1.52 0.89
C LEU A 79 2.54 2.39 0.00
N PHE A 80 1.82 3.33 0.60
CA PHE A 80 0.70 4.00 -0.08
C PHE A 80 1.10 5.29 -0.80
N LEU A 81 2.14 6.02 -0.37
CA LEU A 81 2.58 7.23 -1.10
C LEU A 81 3.15 6.90 -2.48
N PRO A 82 4.05 5.91 -2.65
CA PRO A 82 4.50 5.52 -3.99
C PRO A 82 3.37 4.95 -4.84
N LEU A 83 2.44 4.19 -4.26
CA LEU A 83 1.23 3.74 -4.96
C LEU A 83 0.39 4.93 -5.45
N ALA A 84 0.18 5.95 -4.62
CA ALA A 84 -0.55 7.16 -5.02
C ALA A 84 0.15 7.86 -6.20
N ALA A 85 1.48 8.00 -6.15
CA ALA A 85 2.24 8.57 -7.26
C ALA A 85 2.10 7.75 -8.56
N ILE A 86 2.14 6.41 -8.46
CA ILE A 86 1.93 5.49 -9.59
C ILE A 86 0.52 5.66 -10.17
N LEU A 87 -0.51 5.71 -9.33
CA LEU A 87 -1.89 5.89 -9.76
C LEU A 87 -2.09 7.23 -10.47
N VAL A 88 -1.59 8.33 -9.88
CA VAL A 88 -1.63 9.66 -10.51
C VAL A 88 -0.94 9.64 -11.87
N PHE A 89 0.25 9.03 -11.96
CA PHE A 89 0.96 8.89 -13.24
C PHE A 89 0.13 8.14 -14.29
N ILE A 90 -0.48 7.01 -13.93
CA ILE A 90 -1.32 6.21 -14.83
C ILE A 90 -2.52 7.04 -15.31
N TYR A 91 -3.21 7.73 -14.40
CA TYR A 91 -4.36 8.57 -14.72
C TYR A 91 -4.00 9.74 -15.64
N VAL A 92 -2.88 10.42 -15.39
CA VAL A 92 -2.37 11.49 -16.27
C VAL A 92 -2.07 10.93 -17.67
N LYS A 93 -1.45 9.74 -17.76
CA LYS A 93 -1.19 9.09 -19.05
C LYS A 93 -2.48 8.70 -19.78
N TRP A 94 -3.48 8.17 -19.07
CA TRP A 94 -4.79 7.86 -19.65
C TRP A 94 -5.46 9.10 -20.22
N PHE A 95 -5.48 10.19 -19.45
CA PHE A 95 -6.13 11.43 -19.85
C PHE A 95 -5.44 12.09 -21.05
N THR A 96 -4.10 12.12 -21.05
CA THR A 96 -3.29 12.78 -22.11
C THR A 96 -3.25 11.98 -23.42
N LYS A 97 -3.31 10.65 -23.37
CA LYS A 97 -3.27 9.78 -24.57
C LYS A 97 -4.63 9.54 -25.22
N THR A 98 -5.72 9.86 -24.52
CA THR A 98 -7.07 9.67 -25.04
C THR A 98 -7.52 10.87 -25.87
N GLN A 99 -7.95 10.66 -27.11
CA GLN A 99 -8.45 11.74 -27.98
C GLN A 99 -9.95 12.03 -27.77
N SER A 100 -10.74 11.02 -27.37
CA SER A 100 -12.19 11.16 -27.21
C SER A 100 -12.55 11.95 -25.94
N ARG A 101 -13.36 13.01 -26.11
CA ARG A 101 -13.91 13.80 -24.99
C ARG A 101 -14.74 12.95 -24.03
N LYS A 102 -15.54 12.01 -24.56
CA LYS A 102 -16.34 11.08 -23.73
C LYS A 102 -15.44 10.21 -22.85
N ALA A 103 -14.37 9.65 -23.43
CA ALA A 103 -13.45 8.82 -22.68
C ALA A 103 -12.65 9.61 -21.62
N LYS A 104 -12.28 10.87 -21.90
CA LYS A 104 -11.69 11.76 -20.88
C LYS A 104 -12.63 11.99 -19.69
N ILE A 105 -13.92 12.20 -19.95
CA ILE A 105 -14.92 12.36 -18.88
C ILE A 105 -15.03 11.07 -18.06
N LEU A 106 -15.07 9.89 -18.70
CA LEU A 106 -15.11 8.61 -18.00
C LEU A 106 -13.86 8.38 -17.12
N ILE A 107 -12.67 8.74 -17.61
CA ILE A 107 -11.43 8.68 -16.82
C ILE A 107 -11.52 9.60 -15.59
N LEU A 108 -12.06 10.81 -15.74
CA LEU A 108 -12.22 11.72 -14.59
C LEU A 108 -13.24 11.20 -13.59
N ILE A 109 -14.35 10.61 -14.05
CA ILE A 109 -15.35 10.02 -13.17
C ILE A 109 -14.77 8.79 -12.44
N SER A 110 -13.95 7.98 -13.09
CA SER A 110 -13.36 6.78 -12.48
C SER A 110 -12.32 7.07 -11.39
N LEU A 111 -11.80 8.31 -11.33
CA LEU A 111 -10.94 8.76 -10.22
C LEU A 111 -11.65 8.65 -8.87
N ILE A 112 -12.95 8.93 -8.81
CA ILE A 112 -13.74 8.92 -7.57
C ILE A 112 -13.75 7.52 -6.93
N PRO A 113 -14.24 6.45 -7.60
CA PRO A 113 -14.22 5.11 -7.03
C PRO A 113 -12.79 4.61 -6.79
N SER A 114 -11.82 5.01 -7.60
CA SER A 114 -10.42 4.62 -7.39
C SER A 114 -9.83 5.25 -6.12
N ALA A 115 -10.12 6.53 -5.86
CA ALA A 115 -9.70 7.23 -4.65
C ALA A 115 -10.37 6.66 -3.41
N LEU A 116 -11.67 6.33 -3.48
CA LEU A 116 -12.38 5.67 -2.39
C LEU A 116 -11.78 4.31 -2.07
N LEU A 117 -11.47 3.49 -3.08
CA LEU A 117 -10.80 2.21 -2.88
C LEU A 117 -9.40 2.38 -2.27
N PHE A 118 -8.62 3.35 -2.75
CA PHE A 118 -7.32 3.66 -2.19
C PHE A 118 -7.41 4.02 -0.69
N MET A 119 -8.32 4.93 -0.33
CA MET A 119 -8.55 5.33 1.06
C MET A 119 -9.03 4.16 1.91
N PHE A 120 -9.92 3.32 1.38
CA PHE A 120 -10.39 2.12 2.06
C PHE A 120 -9.24 1.17 2.40
N PHE A 121 -8.36 0.87 1.45
CA PHE A 121 -7.20 0.00 1.71
C PHE A 121 -6.18 0.64 2.65
N LEU A 122 -5.97 1.95 2.58
CA LEU A 122 -5.09 2.68 3.49
C LEU A 122 -5.58 2.57 4.94
N ILE A 123 -6.88 2.82 5.15
CA ILE A 123 -7.51 2.72 6.47
C ILE A 123 -7.49 1.27 6.95
N LEU A 124 -7.87 0.32 6.10
CA LEU A 124 -7.91 -1.10 6.46
C LEU A 124 -6.53 -1.63 6.86
N PHE A 125 -5.47 -1.23 6.14
CA PHE A 125 -4.11 -1.60 6.48
C PHE A 125 -3.68 -1.02 7.83
N SER A 126 -3.91 0.28 8.03
CA SER A 126 -3.54 0.95 9.29
C SER A 126 -4.32 0.39 10.48
N PHE A 127 -5.61 0.07 10.27
CA PHE A 127 -6.46 -0.55 11.28
C PHE A 127 -6.02 -1.98 11.61
N ALA A 128 -5.78 -2.80 10.60
CA ALA A 128 -5.42 -4.21 10.80
C ALA A 128 -4.08 -4.39 11.53
N TYR A 129 -3.13 -3.47 11.34
CA TYR A 129 -1.78 -3.63 11.85
C TYR A 129 -1.42 -2.68 12.98
N GLY A 130 -2.01 -1.49 13.05
CA GLY A 130 -1.60 -0.41 13.95
C GLY A 130 -2.68 0.05 14.92
N TYR A 131 -3.89 -0.54 14.91
CA TYR A 131 -4.95 -0.16 15.83
C TYR A 131 -4.69 -0.68 17.24
N ARG A 132 -4.75 0.22 18.22
CA ARG A 132 -4.75 -0.09 19.66
C ARG A 132 -6.21 -0.34 20.10
N PRO A 133 -6.58 -1.57 20.51
CA PRO A 133 -7.93 -1.91 20.95
C PRO A 133 -8.30 -1.32 22.31
#